data_AF-A0A7C3RZN5-F1
#
_entry.id   AF-A0A7C3RZN5-F1
#
_cell.length_a   1.000
_cell.length_b   1.000
_cell.length_c   1.000
_cell.angle_alpha   90.00
_cell.angle_beta   90.00
_cell.angle_gamma   90.00
#
_symmetry.space_group_name_H-M   'P 1'
#
loop_
_entity.id
_entity.type
_entity.pdbx_description
1 polymer ?
#
loop_
_entity_poly.entity_id
_entity_poly.type
_entity_poly.pdbx_seq_one_letter_code
_entity_poly.pdbx_strand_id
1 'polypeptide(L)'
;MRAHRRFTWLTFRAWAVFIAALVVLVVVWQAAAHARRNPGSCRACHYPSPAWQTWANSPHQSTACGQCHREGMLHSVRELFITQVARQTPKPASVIVSDGPCRNCHFAGYRGRQDVSRTAGHQVHVVNAKIRCIRCHTTGLHRFSASPDVCRQCHAQIVIRIQPMAKFHCLVCHQFTREGPSLAPTRATCLKCHANLPEKSLNLPLGAPMQFPCTICHQPHINTNPKAGCIVCHPDGVTATTPQAHKDCVICHPAHSWRFKGVQQCQGCHTPLPANVPAHKIPNHPQRFCLGCHSQHGWRFPGQVACTTCHARMKALPHPMPWIQGHQAQAKTRLAFCRTCHEASFCSDCHSRMRPQSHQLPGWPQKLHGTYSLQGKQQCSTCHAASYCSNCHGLAMPHPAGWLHTHAVPAKNRALCARCHAQSFCNTCHGGPNMMPPDHVNNWRVRHGRLALTQRARCLTCHTQRECDACHGTPMPHPAGWLPSGHAKTASFKPGNMCFRCHQPQYCYQYCHKPAS
;
A
#
# COMPACT_ATOMS: atom_id res chain seq x y z
N MET A 1 -24.41 -82.37 -34.64
CA MET A 1 -23.16 -82.19 -33.86
C MET A 1 -21.98 -81.55 -34.61
N ARG A 2 -21.81 -81.69 -35.95
CA ARG A 2 -20.69 -81.09 -36.69
C ARG A 2 -20.76 -79.56 -36.91
N ALA A 3 -21.95 -78.96 -36.98
CA ALA A 3 -22.13 -77.52 -37.22
C ALA A 3 -21.76 -76.65 -36.00
N HIS A 4 -22.15 -77.05 -34.78
CA HIS A 4 -21.76 -76.35 -33.54
C HIS A 4 -20.24 -76.33 -33.31
N ARG A 5 -19.53 -77.42 -33.66
CA ARG A 5 -18.06 -77.49 -33.55
C ARG A 5 -17.31 -76.58 -34.53
N ARG A 6 -17.89 -76.26 -35.69
CA ARG A 6 -17.30 -75.33 -36.68
C ARG A 6 -17.51 -73.88 -36.29
N PHE A 7 -18.67 -73.54 -35.73
CA PHE A 7 -18.96 -72.20 -35.22
C PHE A 7 -18.07 -71.83 -34.03
N THR A 8 -17.86 -72.74 -33.08
CA THR A 8 -16.94 -72.53 -31.94
C THR A 8 -15.47 -72.43 -32.37
N TRP A 9 -15.06 -73.11 -33.43
CA TRP A 9 -13.70 -73.01 -33.98
C TRP A 9 -13.44 -71.69 -34.71
N LEU A 10 -14.43 -71.16 -35.44
CA LEU A 10 -14.31 -69.87 -36.12
C LEU A 10 -14.30 -68.70 -35.14
N THR A 11 -15.13 -68.75 -34.09
CA THR A 11 -15.09 -67.74 -33.02
C THR A 11 -13.79 -67.85 -32.23
N PHE A 12 -13.29 -69.05 -31.93
CA PHE A 12 -11.99 -69.24 -31.28
C PHE A 12 -10.82 -68.69 -32.11
N ARG A 13 -10.82 -68.92 -33.44
CA ARG A 13 -9.81 -68.33 -34.34
C ARG A 13 -9.90 -66.81 -34.42
N ALA A 14 -11.11 -66.26 -34.47
CA ALA A 14 -11.32 -64.80 -34.45
C ALA A 14 -10.82 -64.19 -33.14
N TRP A 15 -11.12 -64.82 -32.00
CA TRP A 15 -10.60 -64.42 -30.69
C TRP A 15 -9.08 -64.54 -30.59
N ALA A 16 -8.49 -65.61 -31.12
CA ALA A 16 -7.04 -65.79 -31.13
C ALA A 16 -6.33 -64.71 -31.97
N VAL A 17 -6.87 -64.36 -33.15
CA VAL A 17 -6.34 -63.27 -33.99
C VAL A 17 -6.52 -61.91 -33.30
N PHE A 18 -7.66 -61.67 -32.67
CA PHE A 18 -7.91 -60.43 -31.91
C PHE A 18 -6.94 -60.28 -30.73
N ILE A 19 -6.74 -61.34 -29.94
CA ILE A 19 -5.78 -61.34 -28.83
C ILE A 19 -4.36 -61.13 -29.34
N ALA A 20 -3.96 -61.81 -30.42
CA ALA A 20 -2.64 -61.60 -31.03
C ALA A 20 -2.45 -60.15 -31.51
N ALA A 21 -3.46 -59.55 -32.16
CA ALA A 21 -3.43 -58.15 -32.57
C ALA A 21 -3.34 -57.19 -31.39
N LEU A 22 -4.06 -57.45 -30.30
CA LEU A 22 -3.97 -56.69 -29.06
C LEU A 22 -2.58 -56.78 -28.42
N VAL A 23 -2.00 -57.98 -28.36
CA VAL A 23 -0.64 -58.18 -27.84
C VAL A 23 0.37 -57.38 -28.66
N VAL A 24 0.28 -57.43 -29.99
CA VAL A 24 1.15 -56.64 -30.88
C VAL A 24 0.97 -55.14 -30.63
N LEU A 25 -0.26 -54.65 -30.52
CA LEU A 25 -0.54 -53.24 -30.21
C LEU A 25 0.06 -52.82 -28.87
N VAL A 26 -0.07 -53.65 -27.83
CA VAL A 26 0.51 -53.39 -26.50
C VAL A 26 2.04 -53.39 -26.56
N VAL A 27 2.66 -54.32 -27.27
CA VAL A 27 4.12 -54.40 -27.43
C VAL A 27 4.64 -53.16 -28.17
N VAL A 28 4.01 -52.76 -29.27
CA VAL A 28 4.37 -51.54 -30.02
C VAL A 28 4.20 -50.30 -29.15
N TRP A 29 3.11 -50.21 -28.37
CA TRP A 29 2.87 -49.11 -27.45
C TRP A 29 3.94 -49.05 -26.35
N GLN A 30 4.31 -50.18 -25.76
CA GLN A 30 5.35 -50.26 -24.73
C GLN A 30 6.73 -49.92 -25.30
N ALA A 31 7.07 -50.41 -26.49
CA ALA A 31 8.31 -50.08 -27.20
C ALA A 31 8.39 -48.58 -27.49
N ALA A 32 7.31 -47.98 -28.00
CA ALA A 32 7.22 -46.53 -28.21
C ALA A 32 7.33 -45.76 -26.89
N ALA A 33 6.64 -46.19 -25.83
CA ALA A 33 6.76 -45.56 -24.51
C ALA A 33 8.16 -45.70 -23.90
N HIS A 34 8.88 -46.78 -24.19
CA HIS A 34 10.27 -46.99 -23.76
C HIS A 34 11.23 -46.08 -24.54
N ALA A 35 11.12 -46.04 -25.87
CA ALA A 35 11.96 -45.23 -26.75
C ALA A 35 11.93 -43.74 -26.37
N ARG A 36 10.76 -43.20 -26.00
CA ARG A 36 10.61 -41.79 -25.55
C ARG A 36 11.29 -41.49 -24.22
N ARG A 37 11.43 -42.49 -23.36
CA ARG A 37 11.93 -42.33 -21.98
C ARG A 37 13.38 -42.73 -21.82
N ASN A 38 13.94 -43.51 -22.75
CA ASN A 38 15.29 -44.02 -22.65
C ASN A 38 16.28 -43.13 -23.42
N PRO A 39 17.24 -42.45 -22.74
CA PRO A 39 18.25 -41.63 -23.39
C PRO A 39 19.11 -42.41 -24.39
N GLY A 40 19.30 -43.72 -24.18
CA GLY A 40 20.07 -44.59 -25.08
C GLY A 40 19.44 -44.73 -26.46
N SER A 41 18.11 -44.75 -26.54
CA SER A 41 17.38 -44.79 -27.82
C SER A 41 17.59 -43.51 -28.62
N CYS A 42 17.59 -42.34 -27.96
CA CYS A 42 17.89 -41.07 -28.60
C CYS A 42 19.37 -40.98 -29.02
N ARG A 43 20.30 -41.45 -28.15
CA ARG A 43 21.74 -41.45 -28.42
C ARG A 43 22.11 -42.24 -29.68
N ALA A 44 21.44 -43.36 -29.94
CA ALA A 44 21.76 -44.21 -31.09
C ALA A 44 21.72 -43.45 -32.44
N CYS A 45 20.83 -42.46 -32.57
CA CYS A 45 20.74 -41.62 -33.77
C CYS A 45 21.43 -40.25 -33.60
N HIS A 46 21.51 -39.72 -32.37
CA HIS A 46 22.11 -38.42 -32.07
C HIS A 46 23.59 -38.50 -31.63
N TYR A 47 24.29 -39.61 -31.84
CA TYR A 47 25.73 -39.72 -31.60
C TYR A 47 26.50 -39.64 -32.93
N PRO A 48 27.57 -38.83 -33.05
CA PRO A 48 28.19 -37.95 -32.04
C PRO A 48 27.63 -36.52 -32.12
N SER A 49 26.62 -36.18 -31.31
CA SER A 49 26.19 -34.78 -31.18
C SER A 49 26.84 -34.10 -29.98
N PRO A 50 27.31 -32.84 -30.14
CA PRO A 50 27.71 -31.99 -29.02
C PRO A 50 26.61 -31.86 -27.95
N ALA A 51 25.35 -32.01 -28.35
CA ALA A 51 24.16 -32.02 -27.49
C ALA A 51 24.25 -33.06 -26.36
N TRP A 52 24.57 -34.31 -26.72
CA TRP A 52 24.68 -35.41 -25.77
C TRP A 52 25.77 -35.15 -24.72
N GLN A 53 26.95 -34.69 -25.17
CA GLN A 53 28.07 -34.41 -24.28
C GLN A 53 27.74 -33.29 -23.29
N THR A 54 27.07 -32.23 -23.74
CA THR A 54 26.65 -31.14 -22.85
C THR A 54 25.57 -31.55 -21.86
N TRP A 55 24.64 -32.43 -22.23
CA TRP A 55 23.65 -32.99 -21.30
C TRP A 55 24.31 -33.90 -20.26
N ALA A 56 25.19 -34.81 -20.69
CA ALA A 56 25.89 -35.75 -19.84
C ALA A 56 26.77 -35.04 -18.79
N ASN A 57 27.33 -33.88 -19.14
CA ASN A 57 28.14 -33.06 -18.21
C ASN A 57 27.30 -32.02 -17.44
N SER A 58 25.97 -32.05 -17.55
CA SER A 58 25.08 -31.08 -16.90
C SER A 58 24.45 -31.63 -15.62
N PRO A 59 23.92 -30.74 -14.75
CA PRO A 59 23.09 -31.16 -13.62
C PRO A 59 21.81 -31.96 -14.00
N HIS A 60 21.43 -31.98 -15.30
CA HIS A 60 20.27 -32.71 -15.82
C HIS A 60 20.63 -34.10 -16.37
N GLN A 61 21.85 -34.61 -16.18
CA GLN A 61 22.29 -35.93 -16.66
C GLN A 61 21.43 -37.11 -16.20
N SER A 62 20.62 -36.94 -15.14
CA SER A 62 19.66 -37.95 -14.66
C SER A 62 18.25 -37.79 -15.23
N THR A 63 18.01 -36.76 -16.04
CA THR A 63 16.70 -36.43 -16.63
C THR A 63 16.61 -36.99 -18.04
N ALA A 64 15.61 -37.83 -18.31
CA ALA A 64 15.38 -38.39 -19.64
C ALA A 64 15.03 -37.30 -20.68
N CYS A 65 15.53 -37.46 -21.92
CA CYS A 65 15.35 -36.49 -23.01
C CYS A 65 13.87 -36.13 -23.25
N GLY A 66 12.99 -37.14 -23.21
CA GLY A 66 11.54 -36.97 -23.41
C GLY A 66 10.80 -36.20 -22.33
N GLN A 67 11.43 -35.92 -21.17
CA GLN A 67 10.84 -35.03 -20.16
C GLN A 67 10.89 -33.56 -20.63
N CYS A 68 11.86 -33.22 -21.48
CA CYS A 68 12.01 -31.90 -22.10
C CYS A 68 11.47 -31.86 -23.53
N HIS A 69 11.79 -32.87 -24.34
CA HIS A 69 11.32 -33.02 -25.72
C HIS A 69 10.07 -33.89 -25.75
N ARG A 70 8.89 -33.28 -25.59
CA ARG A 70 7.63 -34.01 -25.67
C ARG A 70 7.30 -34.36 -27.12
N GLU A 71 7.61 -35.59 -27.51
CA GLU A 71 7.13 -36.18 -28.76
C GLU A 71 5.78 -36.88 -28.58
N GLY A 72 4.86 -36.67 -29.53
CA GLY A 72 3.57 -37.36 -29.56
C GLY A 72 3.74 -38.87 -29.71
N MET A 73 2.80 -39.66 -29.18
CA MET A 73 2.88 -41.14 -29.26
C MET A 73 2.96 -41.64 -30.71
N LEU A 74 2.17 -41.03 -31.60
CA LEU A 74 2.17 -41.36 -33.03
C LEU A 74 3.52 -41.07 -33.69
N HIS A 75 4.19 -39.99 -33.29
CA HIS A 75 5.54 -39.67 -33.76
C HIS A 75 6.53 -40.74 -33.31
N SER A 76 6.50 -41.13 -32.04
CA SER A 76 7.41 -42.17 -31.54
C SER A 76 7.19 -43.54 -32.20
N VAL A 77 5.92 -43.92 -32.47
CA VAL A 77 5.61 -45.14 -33.23
C VAL A 77 6.13 -45.03 -34.66
N ARG A 78 5.97 -43.87 -35.31
CA ARG A 78 6.51 -43.62 -36.65
C ARG A 78 8.04 -43.70 -36.67
N GLU A 79 8.72 -43.12 -35.68
CA GLU A 79 10.18 -43.19 -35.57
C GLU A 79 10.67 -44.62 -35.37
N LEU A 80 10.00 -45.41 -34.52
CA LEU A 80 10.31 -46.84 -34.37
C LEU A 80 10.11 -47.62 -35.66
N PHE A 81 9.05 -47.32 -36.42
CA PHE A 81 8.83 -47.95 -37.72
C PHE A 81 9.94 -47.58 -38.71
N ILE A 82 10.28 -46.29 -38.81
CA ILE A 82 11.34 -45.80 -39.71
C ILE A 82 12.69 -46.42 -39.36
N THR A 83 13.03 -46.49 -38.08
CA THR A 83 14.35 -46.96 -37.63
C THR A 83 14.47 -48.49 -37.57
N GLN A 84 13.45 -49.20 -37.09
CA GLN A 84 13.50 -50.65 -36.88
C GLN A 84 12.99 -51.46 -38.07
N VAL A 85 12.01 -50.94 -38.81
CA VAL A 85 11.40 -51.64 -39.96
C VAL A 85 11.98 -51.11 -41.28
N ALA A 86 11.89 -49.81 -41.51
CA ALA A 86 12.39 -49.20 -42.75
C ALA A 86 13.92 -49.02 -42.76
N ARG A 87 14.59 -49.15 -41.60
CA ARG A 87 16.05 -48.99 -41.41
C ARG A 87 16.61 -47.69 -41.98
N GLN A 88 15.84 -46.60 -41.88
CA GLN A 88 16.23 -45.27 -42.33
C GLN A 88 16.69 -44.41 -41.16
N THR A 89 17.60 -43.47 -41.43
CA THR A 89 18.03 -42.45 -40.47
C THR A 89 17.09 -41.23 -40.56
N PRO A 90 16.37 -40.88 -39.48
CA PRO A 90 15.49 -39.71 -39.46
C PRO A 90 16.31 -38.42 -39.59
N LYS A 91 15.79 -37.45 -40.34
CA LYS A 91 16.39 -36.10 -40.39
C LYS A 91 16.19 -35.42 -39.03
N PRO A 92 17.21 -34.76 -38.44
CA PRO A 92 17.06 -34.09 -37.16
C PRO A 92 16.08 -32.92 -37.30
N ALA A 93 14.94 -33.03 -36.64
CA ALA A 93 13.97 -31.94 -36.55
C ALA A 93 14.45 -30.88 -35.55
N SER A 94 14.40 -29.60 -35.93
CA SER A 94 14.65 -28.48 -35.02
C SER A 94 13.46 -28.33 -34.06
N VAL A 95 13.44 -29.11 -32.98
CA VAL A 95 12.38 -29.05 -31.97
C VAL A 95 12.64 -27.87 -31.04
N ILE A 96 11.77 -26.85 -31.11
CA ILE A 96 11.77 -25.74 -30.16
C ILE A 96 11.15 -26.23 -28.84
N VAL A 97 11.97 -26.33 -27.79
CA VAL A 97 11.48 -26.67 -26.44
C VAL A 97 10.69 -25.49 -25.87
N SER A 98 9.46 -25.75 -25.43
CA SER A 98 8.62 -24.76 -24.73
C SER A 98 9.00 -24.66 -23.25
N ASP A 99 8.49 -23.66 -22.54
CA ASP A 99 8.82 -23.44 -21.13
C ASP A 99 8.13 -24.44 -20.18
N GLY A 100 7.07 -25.10 -20.64
CA GLY A 100 6.24 -26.00 -19.83
C GLY A 100 7.03 -27.10 -19.12
N PRO A 101 7.86 -27.88 -19.84
CA PRO A 101 8.76 -28.86 -19.25
C PRO A 101 9.61 -28.33 -18.09
N CYS A 102 10.25 -27.16 -18.26
CA CYS A 102 11.08 -26.55 -17.22
C CYS A 102 10.24 -26.18 -15.98
N ARG A 103 9.04 -25.61 -16.20
CA ARG A 103 8.14 -25.18 -15.12
C ARG A 103 7.59 -26.35 -14.30
N ASN A 104 7.41 -27.53 -14.90
CA ASN A 104 6.91 -28.71 -14.20
C ASN A 104 7.86 -29.22 -13.11
N CYS A 105 9.14 -28.86 -13.17
CA CYS A 105 10.12 -29.23 -12.14
C CYS A 105 10.55 -28.00 -11.33
N HIS A 106 10.93 -26.90 -12.01
CA HIS A 106 11.49 -25.71 -11.36
C HIS A 106 10.45 -24.73 -10.80
N PHE A 107 9.16 -24.91 -11.10
CA PHE A 107 8.05 -24.07 -10.61
C PHE A 107 6.92 -24.88 -9.97
N ALA A 108 7.14 -26.17 -9.68
CA ALA A 108 6.11 -27.08 -9.14
C ALA A 108 5.98 -27.05 -7.60
N GLY A 109 6.41 -25.96 -6.97
CA GLY A 109 6.43 -25.80 -5.51
C GLY A 109 7.60 -26.53 -4.84
N TYR A 110 7.74 -26.31 -3.52
CA TYR A 110 8.88 -26.74 -2.69
C TYR A 110 8.97 -28.26 -2.51
N ARG A 111 9.18 -29.00 -3.60
CA ARG A 111 9.47 -30.44 -3.62
C ARG A 111 11.00 -30.67 -3.69
N GLY A 112 11.76 -29.91 -2.90
CA GLY A 112 13.23 -29.96 -2.83
C GLY A 112 13.94 -28.71 -3.36
N ARG A 113 15.28 -28.72 -3.31
CA ARG A 113 16.24 -27.62 -3.60
C ARG A 113 16.18 -27.00 -5.03
N GLN A 114 15.16 -27.30 -5.83
CA GLN A 114 15.12 -26.99 -7.28
C GLN A 114 14.06 -25.97 -7.67
N ASP A 115 13.23 -25.49 -6.74
CA ASP A 115 12.23 -24.45 -7.01
C ASP A 115 12.91 -23.08 -7.18
N VAL A 116 12.90 -22.56 -8.40
CA VAL A 116 13.48 -21.25 -8.72
C VAL A 116 12.42 -20.14 -8.71
N SER A 117 11.15 -20.48 -8.52
CA SER A 117 10.04 -19.54 -8.61
C SER A 117 10.22 -18.37 -7.66
N ARG A 118 10.79 -18.57 -6.46
CA ARG A 118 10.99 -17.53 -5.44
C ARG A 118 12.29 -16.74 -5.56
N THR A 119 13.13 -17.09 -6.53
CA THR A 119 14.42 -16.42 -6.70
C THR A 119 14.24 -15.06 -7.38
N ALA A 120 14.98 -14.07 -6.91
CA ALA A 120 14.87 -12.67 -7.31
C ALA A 120 15.01 -12.45 -8.81
N GLY A 121 15.95 -13.15 -9.44
CA GLY A 121 16.14 -13.07 -10.88
C GLY A 121 14.95 -13.61 -11.66
N HIS A 122 14.44 -14.79 -11.28
CA HIS A 122 13.29 -15.39 -11.96
C HIS A 122 11.98 -14.65 -11.67
N GLN A 123 11.81 -14.06 -10.48
CA GLN A 123 10.68 -13.19 -10.18
C GLN A 123 10.63 -11.97 -11.11
N VAL A 124 11.75 -11.26 -11.27
CA VAL A 124 11.82 -10.09 -12.15
C VAL A 124 11.65 -10.47 -13.63
N HIS A 125 12.34 -11.53 -14.08
CA HIS A 125 12.42 -11.82 -15.52
C HIS A 125 11.35 -12.79 -16.02
N VAL A 126 11.09 -13.88 -15.30
CA VAL A 126 10.21 -14.96 -15.75
C VAL A 126 8.77 -14.78 -15.26
N VAL A 127 8.58 -14.30 -14.02
CA VAL A 127 7.26 -14.07 -13.45
C VAL A 127 6.71 -12.73 -13.92
N ASN A 128 7.43 -11.63 -13.68
CA ASN A 128 6.94 -10.28 -13.99
C ASN A 128 7.08 -9.94 -15.48
N ALA A 129 8.27 -10.10 -16.05
CA ALA A 129 8.53 -9.77 -17.46
C ALA A 129 8.16 -10.90 -18.44
N LYS A 130 7.71 -12.06 -17.95
CA LYS A 130 7.27 -13.22 -18.76
C LYS A 130 8.30 -13.69 -19.80
N ILE A 131 9.60 -13.53 -19.51
CA ILE A 131 10.69 -13.96 -20.37
C ILE A 131 10.79 -15.49 -20.34
N ARG A 132 10.95 -16.08 -21.53
CA ARG A 132 11.05 -17.53 -21.67
C ARG A 132 12.34 -18.09 -21.08
N CYS A 133 12.27 -19.24 -20.41
CA CYS A 133 13.43 -19.90 -19.77
C CYS A 133 14.61 -20.05 -20.74
N ILE A 134 14.31 -20.48 -21.97
CA ILE A 134 15.30 -20.77 -23.00
C ILE A 134 16.04 -19.51 -23.49
N ARG A 135 15.47 -18.30 -23.31
CA ARG A 135 16.15 -17.06 -23.72
C ARG A 135 17.41 -16.79 -22.89
N CYS A 136 17.46 -17.31 -21.67
CA CYS A 136 18.62 -17.19 -20.79
C CYS A 136 19.42 -18.50 -20.70
N HIS A 137 18.73 -19.64 -20.54
CA HIS A 137 19.33 -20.94 -20.25
C HIS A 137 19.65 -21.80 -21.49
N THR A 138 19.62 -21.24 -22.72
CA THR A 138 19.95 -22.00 -23.94
C THR A 138 20.78 -21.23 -24.97
N THR A 139 21.70 -20.36 -24.52
CA THR A 139 22.62 -19.66 -25.45
C THR A 139 23.56 -20.60 -26.22
N GLY A 140 23.48 -21.92 -26.01
CA GLY A 140 23.93 -22.95 -26.93
C GLY A 140 23.00 -24.18 -26.87
N LEU A 141 22.99 -24.98 -27.94
CA LEU A 141 21.98 -25.99 -28.26
C LEU A 141 21.55 -26.92 -27.10
N HIS A 142 22.39 -27.21 -26.10
CA HIS A 142 22.05 -27.98 -24.90
C HIS A 142 22.86 -27.53 -23.65
N ARG A 143 23.21 -26.23 -23.58
CA ARG A 143 23.89 -25.63 -22.43
C ARG A 143 22.88 -25.01 -21.48
N PHE A 144 22.52 -25.74 -20.42
CA PHE A 144 21.41 -25.40 -19.52
C PHE A 144 21.73 -24.31 -18.48
N SER A 145 23.00 -24.00 -18.25
CA SER A 145 23.37 -22.85 -17.41
C SER A 145 23.34 -21.58 -18.26
N ALA A 146 22.65 -20.55 -17.76
CA ALA A 146 22.70 -19.25 -18.39
C ALA A 146 24.14 -18.74 -18.37
N SER A 147 24.68 -18.42 -19.56
CA SER A 147 25.96 -17.73 -19.62
C SER A 147 25.82 -16.39 -18.89
N PRO A 148 26.79 -16.01 -18.04
CA PRO A 148 26.88 -14.68 -17.47
C PRO A 148 26.59 -13.58 -18.53
N ASP A 149 27.14 -13.74 -19.75
CA ASP A 149 27.02 -12.76 -20.82
C ASP A 149 25.63 -12.59 -21.43
N VAL A 150 24.68 -13.49 -21.15
CA VAL A 150 23.32 -13.42 -21.72
C VAL A 150 22.60 -12.14 -21.28
N CYS A 151 22.97 -11.58 -20.12
CA CYS A 151 22.40 -10.34 -19.61
C CYS A 151 22.57 -9.19 -20.62
N ARG A 152 23.72 -9.13 -21.32
CA ARG A 152 24.04 -8.04 -22.27
C ARG A 152 23.20 -8.07 -23.54
N GLN A 153 22.57 -9.21 -23.87
CA GLN A 153 21.69 -9.31 -25.04
C GLN A 153 20.43 -8.45 -24.90
N CYS A 154 19.97 -8.23 -23.66
CA CYS A 154 18.83 -7.35 -23.36
C CYS A 154 19.26 -6.06 -22.65
N HIS A 155 20.33 -6.10 -21.85
CA HIS A 155 20.81 -4.99 -21.05
C HIS A 155 22.09 -4.35 -21.62
N ALA A 156 22.15 -4.19 -22.95
CA ALA A 156 23.32 -3.64 -23.63
C ALA A 156 23.75 -2.25 -23.12
N GLN A 157 22.80 -1.45 -22.65
CA GLN A 157 23.03 -0.10 -22.13
C GLN A 157 23.34 -0.05 -20.63
N ILE A 158 23.17 -1.16 -19.90
CA ILE A 158 23.44 -1.22 -18.47
C ILE A 158 24.91 -1.61 -18.28
N VAL A 159 25.73 -0.60 -18.02
CA VAL A 159 27.17 -0.77 -17.76
C VAL A 159 27.50 -0.33 -16.34
N ILE A 160 28.57 -0.88 -15.76
CA ILE A 160 29.12 -0.35 -14.52
C ILE A 160 30.07 0.79 -14.91
N ARG A 161 29.75 2.01 -14.48
CA ARG A 161 30.47 3.24 -14.80
C ARG A 161 31.64 3.54 -13.86
N ILE A 162 31.69 2.85 -12.71
CA ILE A 162 32.77 2.96 -11.73
C ILE A 162 33.95 2.11 -12.20
N GLN A 163 35.06 2.74 -12.58
CA GLN A 163 36.21 2.10 -13.25
C GLN A 163 36.77 0.85 -12.54
N PRO A 164 37.02 0.86 -11.21
CA PRO A 164 37.49 -0.36 -10.51
C PRO A 164 36.52 -1.55 -10.59
N MET A 165 35.22 -1.28 -10.80
CA MET A 165 34.18 -2.31 -10.88
C MET A 165 33.71 -2.60 -12.31
N ALA A 166 34.22 -1.88 -13.31
CA ALA A 166 33.71 -1.94 -14.68
C ALA A 166 33.83 -3.33 -15.33
N LYS A 167 34.78 -4.15 -14.87
CA LYS A 167 35.02 -5.52 -15.35
C LYS A 167 34.23 -6.59 -14.61
N PHE A 168 33.51 -6.25 -13.53
CA PHE A 168 32.75 -7.26 -12.81
C PHE A 168 31.54 -7.73 -13.61
N HIS A 169 31.29 -9.04 -13.54
CA HIS A 169 30.09 -9.62 -14.09
C HIS A 169 28.85 -9.20 -13.28
N CYS A 170 27.69 -9.02 -13.93
CA CYS A 170 26.45 -8.56 -13.29
C CYS A 170 26.07 -9.39 -12.05
N LEU A 171 26.28 -10.71 -12.12
CA LEU A 171 25.93 -11.66 -11.05
C LEU A 171 26.79 -11.55 -9.79
N VAL A 172 27.91 -10.81 -9.84
CA VAL A 172 28.72 -10.51 -8.64
C VAL A 172 27.90 -9.68 -7.66
N CYS A 173 27.11 -8.73 -8.17
CA CYS A 173 26.24 -7.88 -7.35
C CYS A 173 24.78 -8.38 -7.37
N HIS A 174 24.28 -8.80 -8.52
CA HIS A 174 22.90 -9.24 -8.71
C HIS A 174 22.78 -10.75 -8.51
N GLN A 175 22.60 -11.18 -7.26
CA GLN A 175 22.41 -12.58 -6.91
C GLN A 175 21.06 -13.10 -7.44
N PHE A 176 21.09 -13.68 -8.64
CA PHE A 176 19.89 -14.10 -9.39
C PHE A 176 19.09 -15.19 -8.67
N THR A 177 19.78 -16.10 -7.96
CA THR A 177 19.19 -17.23 -7.23
C THR A 177 18.84 -16.91 -5.79
N ARG A 178 19.09 -15.69 -5.30
CA ARG A 178 18.69 -15.28 -3.95
C ARG A 178 17.18 -15.22 -3.86
N GLU A 179 16.57 -15.74 -2.81
CA GLU A 179 15.13 -15.58 -2.59
C GLU A 179 14.73 -14.11 -2.37
N GLY A 180 13.59 -13.74 -2.92
CA GLY A 180 12.95 -12.44 -2.71
C GLY A 180 12.43 -11.79 -4.00
N PRO A 181 11.71 -10.65 -3.87
CA PRO A 181 11.03 -10.04 -5.01
C PRO A 181 11.90 -9.09 -5.85
N SER A 182 13.09 -8.73 -5.36
CA SER A 182 13.94 -7.71 -5.98
C SER A 182 15.35 -8.23 -6.25
N LEU A 183 15.85 -7.98 -7.46
CA LEU A 183 17.21 -8.27 -7.90
C LEU A 183 18.23 -7.21 -7.45
N ALA A 184 17.78 -6.15 -6.76
CA ALA A 184 18.70 -5.16 -6.21
C ALA A 184 19.71 -5.81 -5.24
N PRO A 185 21.01 -5.43 -5.31
CA PRO A 185 22.01 -5.92 -4.37
C PRO A 185 21.67 -5.47 -2.95
N THR A 186 21.88 -6.36 -1.98
CA THR A 186 21.68 -6.05 -0.57
C THR A 186 22.95 -5.44 0.02
N ARG A 187 22.81 -4.82 1.20
CA ARG A 187 23.96 -4.34 1.99
C ARG A 187 25.01 -5.44 2.19
N ALA A 188 24.57 -6.66 2.48
CA ALA A 188 25.45 -7.81 2.66
C ALA A 188 26.26 -8.11 1.39
N THR A 189 25.66 -8.01 0.20
CA THR A 189 26.39 -8.20 -1.07
C THR A 189 27.52 -7.20 -1.24
N CYS A 190 27.29 -5.92 -0.94
CA CYS A 190 28.32 -4.90 -1.03
C CYS A 190 29.46 -5.14 -0.02
N LEU A 191 29.10 -5.49 1.22
CA LEU A 191 30.07 -5.68 2.31
C LEU A 191 30.96 -6.92 2.13
N LYS A 192 30.53 -7.94 1.36
CA LYS A 192 31.38 -9.12 1.05
C LYS A 192 32.75 -8.74 0.50
N CYS A 193 32.82 -7.67 -0.29
CA CYS A 193 34.08 -7.14 -0.80
C CYS A 193 34.52 -5.93 0.03
N HIS A 194 33.65 -4.94 0.20
CA HIS A 194 34.04 -3.64 0.76
C HIS A 194 34.40 -3.64 2.25
N ALA A 195 34.04 -4.65 3.03
CA ALA A 195 34.46 -4.76 4.42
C ALA A 195 35.92 -5.19 4.58
N ASN A 196 36.50 -5.84 3.56
CA ASN A 196 37.80 -6.51 3.63
C ASN A 196 38.85 -5.90 2.67
N LEU A 197 38.55 -4.77 2.01
CA LEU A 197 39.50 -4.12 1.10
C LEU A 197 40.61 -3.40 1.91
N PRO A 198 41.89 -3.56 1.52
CA PRO A 198 43.05 -3.02 2.24
C PRO A 198 43.13 -1.48 2.15
N GLU A 199 42.67 -0.89 1.05
CA GLU A 199 42.34 0.52 1.03
C GLU A 199 40.99 0.71 1.71
N LYS A 200 40.91 1.64 2.68
CA LYS A 200 39.69 2.15 3.31
C LYS A 200 38.74 2.84 2.31
N SER A 201 38.52 2.25 1.15
CA SER A 201 37.61 2.65 0.08
C SER A 201 36.18 2.83 0.62
N LEU A 202 35.81 2.05 1.64
CA LEU A 202 34.71 2.35 2.56
C LEU A 202 35.27 2.66 3.95
N ASN A 203 35.37 3.94 4.27
CA ASN A 203 35.56 4.37 5.66
C ASN A 203 34.21 4.22 6.38
N LEU A 204 33.85 2.99 6.77
CA LEU A 204 32.59 2.65 7.43
C LEU A 204 32.86 2.41 8.93
N PRO A 205 32.76 3.44 9.79
CA PRO A 205 32.99 3.26 11.22
C PRO A 205 31.95 2.32 11.86
N LEU A 206 32.38 1.53 12.84
CA LEU A 206 31.48 0.72 13.67
C LEU A 206 30.40 1.62 14.29
N GLY A 207 29.13 1.27 14.10
CA GLY A 207 27.98 2.08 14.55
C GLY A 207 27.60 3.25 13.63
N ALA A 208 28.13 3.30 12.40
CA ALA A 208 27.72 4.25 11.37
C ALA A 208 26.17 4.27 11.23
N PRO A 209 25.51 5.45 11.28
CA PRO A 209 24.05 5.61 11.27
C PRO A 209 23.45 5.40 9.87
N MET A 210 23.97 4.44 9.10
CA MET A 210 23.52 4.11 7.76
C MET A 210 22.16 3.41 7.81
N GLN A 211 21.10 4.23 7.92
CA GLN A 211 19.70 3.81 7.88
C GLN A 211 19.20 3.54 6.44
N PHE A 212 19.94 4.00 5.44
CA PHE A 212 19.60 3.88 4.03
C PHE A 212 20.31 2.69 3.34
N PRO A 213 19.69 2.06 2.33
CA PRO A 213 20.40 1.16 1.41
C PRO A 213 21.57 1.89 0.74
N CYS A 214 22.71 1.20 0.58
CA CYS A 214 23.90 1.77 -0.06
C CYS A 214 23.61 2.37 -1.44
N THR A 215 22.64 1.81 -2.16
CA THR A 215 22.26 2.20 -3.53
C THR A 215 21.59 3.56 -3.66
N ILE A 216 21.15 4.16 -2.54
CA ILE A 216 20.62 5.53 -2.55
C ILE A 216 21.72 6.52 -2.93
N CYS A 217 22.94 6.28 -2.45
CA CYS A 217 24.09 7.14 -2.74
C CYS A 217 25.05 6.49 -3.75
N HIS A 218 25.29 5.20 -3.64
CA HIS A 218 26.20 4.50 -4.56
C HIS A 218 25.40 3.90 -5.71
N GLN A 219 25.45 4.52 -6.88
CA GLN A 219 24.76 4.07 -8.09
C GLN A 219 25.77 3.67 -9.17
N PRO A 220 26.31 2.44 -9.16
CA PRO A 220 27.40 2.02 -10.05
C PRO A 220 27.05 2.07 -11.54
N HIS A 221 25.76 2.06 -11.88
CA HIS A 221 25.30 2.14 -13.28
C HIS A 221 25.13 3.57 -13.80
N ILE A 222 25.07 4.55 -12.89
CA ILE A 222 24.73 5.94 -13.21
C ILE A 222 25.96 6.84 -13.01
N ASN A 223 26.64 6.70 -11.87
CA ASN A 223 27.73 7.58 -11.49
C ASN A 223 29.08 6.99 -11.89
N THR A 224 29.92 7.80 -12.53
CA THR A 224 31.34 7.49 -12.78
C THR A 224 32.19 7.67 -11.52
N ASN A 225 31.78 8.58 -10.64
CA ASN A 225 32.38 8.78 -9.32
C ASN A 225 31.64 7.93 -8.26
N PRO A 226 32.35 7.16 -7.42
CA PRO A 226 31.73 6.39 -6.33
C PRO A 226 31.00 7.26 -5.30
N LYS A 227 31.29 8.56 -5.19
CA LYS A 227 30.54 9.50 -4.35
C LYS A 227 29.32 10.03 -5.12
N ALA A 228 28.09 9.72 -4.70
CA ALA A 228 26.95 10.52 -5.15
C ALA A 228 27.11 11.97 -4.69
N GLY A 229 26.78 12.92 -5.57
CA GLY A 229 26.64 14.30 -5.18
C GLY A 229 25.50 14.44 -4.17
N CYS A 230 25.79 15.00 -3.00
CA CYS A 230 24.78 15.24 -1.96
C CYS A 230 23.61 16.11 -2.47
N ILE A 231 23.88 16.91 -3.50
CA ILE A 231 22.95 17.83 -4.16
C ILE A 231 21.80 17.14 -4.89
N VAL A 232 21.92 15.85 -5.18
CA VAL A 232 20.83 15.06 -5.79
C VAL A 232 19.61 15.00 -4.85
N CYS A 233 19.85 15.00 -3.53
CA CYS A 233 18.80 15.05 -2.52
C CYS A 233 18.74 16.41 -1.78
N HIS A 234 19.81 17.20 -1.84
CA HIS A 234 19.92 18.53 -1.24
C HIS A 234 20.16 19.60 -2.32
N PRO A 235 19.17 19.89 -3.18
CA PRO A 235 19.33 20.76 -4.34
C PRO A 235 19.68 22.22 -3.97
N ASP A 236 19.26 22.67 -2.79
CA ASP A 236 19.61 23.98 -2.23
C ASP A 236 21.10 24.05 -1.78
N GLY A 237 21.83 22.96 -1.96
CA GLY A 237 23.16 22.75 -1.45
C GLY A 237 24.31 23.39 -2.24
N VAL A 238 24.03 24.30 -3.17
CA VAL A 238 25.09 24.94 -3.98
C VAL A 238 24.98 26.46 -4.03
N THR A 239 24.02 27.05 -3.31
CA THR A 239 23.68 28.48 -3.46
C THR A 239 24.51 29.43 -2.60
N ALA A 240 25.76 29.08 -2.27
CA ALA A 240 26.62 29.93 -1.44
C ALA A 240 27.84 30.43 -2.23
N THR A 241 28.17 31.71 -2.05
CA THR A 241 29.37 32.44 -2.53
C THR A 241 30.68 31.93 -1.92
N THR A 242 30.83 30.61 -1.81
CA THR A 242 31.88 29.94 -1.04
C THR A 242 33.01 29.45 -1.95
N PRO A 243 34.29 29.52 -1.51
CA PRO A 243 35.42 28.99 -2.26
C PRO A 243 35.22 27.52 -2.68
N GLN A 244 35.76 27.15 -3.84
CA GLN A 244 35.62 25.82 -4.45
C GLN A 244 36.00 24.67 -3.49
N ALA A 245 37.00 24.88 -2.63
CA ALA A 245 37.46 23.91 -1.63
C ALA A 245 36.36 23.49 -0.62
N HIS A 246 35.37 24.34 -0.36
CA HIS A 246 34.28 24.06 0.57
C HIS A 246 33.05 23.43 -0.10
N LYS A 247 33.05 23.28 -1.43
CA LYS A 247 31.97 22.62 -2.18
C LYS A 247 32.05 21.09 -2.12
N ASP A 248 33.18 20.54 -1.67
CA ASP A 248 33.29 19.11 -1.36
C ASP A 248 32.81 18.85 0.08
N CYS A 249 31.50 18.60 0.21
CA CYS A 249 30.83 18.41 1.49
C CYS A 249 31.47 17.32 2.37
N VAL A 250 32.10 16.30 1.75
CA VAL A 250 32.63 15.16 2.50
C VAL A 250 33.96 15.43 3.21
N ILE A 251 34.60 16.57 2.92
CA ILE A 251 35.78 17.04 3.68
C ILE A 251 35.37 17.31 5.13
N CYS A 252 34.23 17.96 5.34
CA CYS A 252 33.71 18.31 6.66
C CYS A 252 32.72 17.27 7.20
N HIS A 253 31.94 16.61 6.32
CA HIS A 253 31.02 15.54 6.66
C HIS A 253 31.53 14.19 6.15
N PRO A 254 32.41 13.49 6.89
CA PRO A 254 32.95 12.22 6.43
C PRO A 254 31.83 11.24 6.10
N ALA A 255 31.87 10.71 4.88
CA ALA A 255 30.92 9.72 4.39
C ALA A 255 30.74 8.59 5.41
N HIS A 256 29.52 8.07 5.50
CA HIS A 256 29.10 6.99 6.41
C HIS A 256 29.13 7.32 7.91
N SER A 257 29.85 8.34 8.37
CA SER A 257 29.75 8.81 9.77
C SER A 257 28.71 9.93 9.91
N TRP A 258 28.58 10.79 8.88
CA TRP A 258 27.69 11.96 8.85
C TRP A 258 27.82 12.86 10.09
N ARG A 259 28.93 12.75 10.81
CA ARG A 259 29.20 13.43 12.07
C ARG A 259 30.35 14.42 11.88
N PHE A 260 30.06 15.68 12.15
CA PHE A 260 31.06 16.72 12.24
C PHE A 260 31.82 16.58 13.57
N LYS A 261 33.15 16.62 13.54
CA LYS A 261 34.01 16.46 14.73
C LYS A 261 34.34 17.79 15.41
N GLY A 262 33.66 18.88 15.05
CA GLY A 262 33.87 20.19 15.65
C GLY A 262 34.99 20.99 14.98
N VAL A 263 35.41 22.08 15.63
CA VAL A 263 36.38 23.07 15.11
C VAL A 263 37.74 22.48 14.72
N GLN A 264 38.10 21.32 15.28
CA GLN A 264 39.34 20.61 14.98
C GLN A 264 39.46 20.20 13.50
N GLN A 265 38.35 19.90 12.82
CA GLN A 265 38.38 19.62 11.37
C GLN A 265 38.74 20.87 10.55
N CYS A 266 38.36 22.06 11.01
CA CYS A 266 38.69 23.32 10.34
C CYS A 266 40.17 23.68 10.52
N GLN A 267 40.72 23.40 11.71
CA GLN A 267 42.14 23.62 12.04
C GLN A 267 43.09 22.76 11.19
N GLY A 268 42.60 21.69 10.57
CA GLY A 268 43.38 20.89 9.62
C GLY A 268 43.72 21.62 8.32
N CYS A 269 42.99 22.69 7.98
CA CYS A 269 43.24 23.50 6.79
C CYS A 269 43.40 25.00 7.08
N HIS A 270 42.92 25.48 8.24
CA HIS A 270 42.93 26.88 8.63
C HIS A 270 43.70 27.08 9.94
N THR A 271 44.95 27.53 9.81
CA THR A 271 45.87 27.76 10.93
C THR A 271 46.60 29.10 10.73
N PRO A 272 46.19 30.20 11.39
CA PRO A 272 45.09 30.29 12.36
C PRO A 272 43.69 30.29 11.71
N LEU A 273 42.67 29.99 12.52
CA LEU A 273 41.27 30.04 12.10
C LEU A 273 40.86 31.49 11.74
N PRO A 274 40.16 31.73 10.63
CA PRO A 274 39.74 33.08 10.22
C PRO A 274 38.89 33.78 11.29
N ALA A 275 39.30 34.97 11.74
CA ALA A 275 38.62 35.73 12.80
C ALA A 275 37.20 36.18 12.42
N ASN A 276 36.91 36.24 11.12
CA ASN A 276 35.67 36.79 10.57
C ASN A 276 34.54 35.76 10.47
N VAL A 277 34.77 34.53 10.93
CA VAL A 277 33.78 33.45 10.97
C VAL A 277 33.12 33.46 12.36
N PRO A 278 31.86 33.92 12.50
CA PRO A 278 31.13 33.97 13.78
C PRO A 278 31.24 32.72 14.67
N ALA A 279 31.34 31.53 14.09
CA ALA A 279 31.49 30.27 14.82
C ALA A 279 32.80 30.18 15.64
N HIS A 280 33.85 30.91 15.27
CA HIS A 280 35.13 30.94 16.00
C HIS A 280 35.12 31.83 17.24
N LYS A 281 34.08 32.66 17.43
CA LYS A 281 33.95 33.59 18.58
C LYS A 281 33.29 32.98 19.81
N ILE A 282 32.95 31.68 19.78
CA ILE A 282 32.25 30.98 20.88
C ILE A 282 33.22 30.04 21.59
N PRO A 283 33.55 30.27 22.88
CA PRO A 283 34.46 29.39 23.64
C PRO A 283 33.87 27.99 23.87
N ASN A 284 34.70 26.94 23.78
CA ASN A 284 34.37 25.53 24.07
C ASN A 284 33.12 24.99 23.34
N HIS A 285 33.19 24.87 22.01
CA HIS A 285 32.06 24.42 21.17
C HIS A 285 32.18 22.95 20.65
N PRO A 286 31.82 21.90 21.43
CA PRO A 286 31.88 20.53 20.91
C PRO A 286 30.54 19.81 20.63
N GLN A 287 29.35 20.27 21.07
CA GLN A 287 28.22 19.31 21.15
C GLN A 287 26.87 19.63 20.48
N ARG A 288 26.49 20.86 20.07
CA ARG A 288 25.12 21.07 19.52
C ARG A 288 24.92 22.26 18.57
N PHE A 289 25.61 22.40 17.43
CA PHE A 289 25.22 23.50 16.53
C PHE A 289 25.44 23.22 15.04
N CYS A 290 24.34 23.01 14.32
CA CYS A 290 24.33 22.98 12.85
C CYS A 290 24.39 24.42 12.28
N LEU A 291 23.87 25.42 13.01
CA LEU A 291 23.59 26.76 12.47
C LEU A 291 24.79 27.70 12.40
N GLY A 292 25.87 27.40 13.13
CA GLY A 292 27.04 28.29 13.24
C GLY A 292 27.92 28.24 11.98
N CYS A 293 28.00 27.04 11.39
CA CYS A 293 28.66 26.85 10.11
C CYS A 293 27.70 27.17 8.95
N HIS A 294 26.46 26.67 8.98
CA HIS A 294 25.52 26.85 7.85
C HIS A 294 24.97 28.27 7.68
N SER A 295 24.96 29.11 8.72
CA SER A 295 24.53 30.51 8.62
C SER A 295 25.40 31.34 7.67
N GLN A 296 26.67 30.97 7.48
CA GLN A 296 27.59 31.66 6.56
C GLN A 296 27.46 31.22 5.11
N HIS A 297 26.74 30.12 4.86
CA HIS A 297 26.47 29.62 3.51
C HIS A 297 25.04 29.91 3.06
N GLY A 298 24.16 30.46 3.91
CA GLY A 298 22.76 30.77 3.56
C GLY A 298 21.85 29.54 3.39
N TRP A 299 22.33 28.34 3.74
CA TRP A 299 21.58 27.08 3.58
C TRP A 299 20.43 26.94 4.60
N ARG A 300 19.37 26.22 4.18
CA ARG A 300 18.28 25.73 5.04
C ARG A 300 17.99 24.26 4.71
N PHE A 301 18.31 23.31 5.60
CA PHE A 301 17.87 21.90 5.42
C PHE A 301 16.52 21.62 6.09
N PRO A 302 15.79 20.57 5.68
CA PRO A 302 14.59 20.10 6.37
C PRO A 302 14.99 19.63 7.78
N GLY A 303 14.64 20.41 8.79
CA GLY A 303 15.11 20.25 10.17
C GLY A 303 15.90 21.44 10.70
N GLN A 304 16.50 22.26 9.82
CA GLN A 304 17.09 23.54 10.23
C GLN A 304 16.02 24.48 10.77
N VAL A 305 14.81 24.48 10.22
CA VAL A 305 13.67 25.24 10.77
C VAL A 305 13.26 24.71 12.14
N ALA A 306 13.41 23.41 12.41
CA ALA A 306 13.17 22.85 13.74
C ALA A 306 14.30 23.24 14.72
N CYS A 307 15.55 23.28 14.26
CA CYS A 307 16.71 23.65 15.07
C CYS A 307 16.88 25.17 15.26
N THR A 308 16.66 26.05 14.28
CA THR A 308 16.66 27.53 14.47
C THR A 308 15.52 27.94 15.36
N THR A 309 14.37 27.29 15.25
CA THR A 309 13.22 27.54 16.13
C THR A 309 13.51 27.05 17.56
N CYS A 310 14.21 25.92 17.72
CA CYS A 310 14.66 25.44 19.04
C CYS A 310 15.90 26.17 19.59
N HIS A 311 16.83 26.66 18.78
CA HIS A 311 18.06 27.32 19.23
C HIS A 311 17.90 28.83 19.39
N ALA A 312 17.01 29.48 18.61
CA ALA A 312 16.44 30.77 18.99
C ALA A 312 15.68 30.64 20.34
N ARG A 313 15.08 29.46 20.60
CA ARG A 313 14.58 29.05 21.93
C ARG A 313 15.65 28.60 22.94
N MET A 314 16.89 28.25 22.58
CA MET A 314 17.95 27.83 23.54
C MET A 314 18.95 28.92 23.86
N LYS A 315 19.03 29.99 23.05
CA LYS A 315 19.48 31.29 23.55
C LYS A 315 18.55 31.78 24.70
N ALA A 316 17.37 31.16 24.82
CA ALA A 316 16.54 31.12 26.01
C ALA A 316 16.71 29.80 26.83
N LEU A 317 17.86 29.67 27.51
CA LEU A 317 18.03 29.26 28.93
C LEU A 317 18.63 27.87 29.34
N PRO A 318 19.34 27.81 30.50
CA PRO A 318 20.38 26.82 30.87
C PRO A 318 19.97 25.68 31.83
N HIS A 319 18.70 25.26 31.90
CA HIS A 319 18.23 24.26 32.90
C HIS A 319 17.75 22.94 32.26
N PRO A 320 18.15 21.75 32.78
CA PRO A 320 17.71 20.45 32.26
C PRO A 320 16.23 20.12 32.59
N MET A 321 15.68 19.12 31.88
CA MET A 321 14.26 18.72 31.86
C MET A 321 13.60 18.22 33.17
N PRO A 322 14.26 18.00 34.33
CA PRO A 322 13.52 17.81 35.59
C PRO A 322 13.14 19.13 36.29
N TRP A 323 13.55 20.30 35.76
CA TRP A 323 13.25 21.59 36.39
C TRP A 323 11.75 21.80 36.60
N ILE A 324 10.89 21.50 35.62
CA ILE A 324 9.43 21.69 35.76
C ILE A 324 8.87 20.92 36.97
N GLN A 325 9.43 19.76 37.30
CA GLN A 325 8.96 18.92 38.41
C GLN A 325 9.39 19.44 39.79
N GLY A 326 10.53 20.14 39.89
CA GLY A 326 11.09 20.63 41.16
C GLY A 326 11.07 22.15 41.35
N HIS A 327 10.83 22.92 40.28
CA HIS A 327 10.99 24.37 40.30
C HIS A 327 9.97 25.08 41.19
N GLN A 328 8.80 24.49 41.43
CA GLN A 328 7.80 25.09 42.33
C GLN A 328 8.34 25.20 43.76
N ALA A 329 9.00 24.16 44.28
CA ALA A 329 9.56 24.16 45.63
C ALA A 329 10.77 25.12 45.75
N GLN A 330 11.57 25.19 44.70
CA GLN A 330 12.74 26.07 44.61
C GLN A 330 12.33 27.54 44.41
N ALA A 331 11.32 27.83 43.60
CA ALA A 331 10.80 29.18 43.38
C ALA A 331 10.10 29.74 44.62
N LYS A 332 9.47 28.90 45.44
CA LYS A 332 8.89 29.33 46.73
C LYS A 332 9.95 29.81 47.73
N THR A 333 11.15 29.25 47.69
CA THR A 333 12.18 29.48 48.72
C THR A 333 13.37 30.31 48.23
N ARG A 334 13.61 30.38 46.92
CA ARG A 334 14.79 31.04 46.31
C ARG A 334 14.44 31.87 45.07
N LEU A 335 13.27 32.52 45.08
CA LEU A 335 12.79 33.32 43.94
C LEU A 335 13.77 34.43 43.51
N ALA A 336 14.42 35.09 44.48
CA ALA A 336 15.38 36.16 44.22
C ALA A 336 16.61 35.68 43.43
N PHE A 337 17.10 34.47 43.70
CA PHE A 337 18.21 33.86 42.96
C PHE A 337 17.85 33.57 41.50
N CYS A 338 16.60 33.19 41.21
CA CYS A 338 16.16 33.00 39.83
C CYS A 338 16.04 34.34 39.10
N ARG A 339 15.70 35.42 39.81
CA ARG A 339 15.55 36.76 39.22
C ARG A 339 16.85 37.44 38.81
N THR A 340 18.00 36.90 39.21
CA THR A 340 19.32 37.40 38.77
C THR A 340 19.58 37.10 37.29
N CYS A 341 18.94 36.06 36.74
CA CYS A 341 19.04 35.68 35.33
C CYS A 341 17.70 35.74 34.58
N HIS A 342 16.55 35.81 35.27
CA HIS A 342 15.21 35.76 34.66
C HIS A 342 14.29 36.90 35.14
N GLU A 343 13.64 37.62 34.21
CA GLU A 343 12.65 38.65 34.53
C GLU A 343 11.30 38.06 34.97
N ALA A 344 10.46 38.85 35.66
CA ALA A 344 9.15 38.38 36.16
C ALA A 344 8.21 37.90 35.04
N SER A 345 8.33 38.48 33.85
CA SER A 345 7.61 38.09 32.62
C SER A 345 7.86 36.64 32.21
N PHE A 346 9.05 36.11 32.47
CA PHE A 346 9.42 34.72 32.15
C PHE A 346 8.55 33.71 32.91
N CYS A 347 8.22 34.01 34.17
CA CYS A 347 7.35 33.18 35.00
C CYS A 347 5.90 33.21 34.48
N SER A 348 5.38 34.42 34.20
CA SER A 348 4.02 34.60 33.70
C SER A 348 3.81 34.04 32.30
N ASP A 349 4.82 34.07 31.42
CA ASP A 349 4.74 33.54 30.05
C ASP A 349 4.63 32.02 30.01
N CYS A 350 5.35 31.34 30.90
CA CYS A 350 5.24 29.89 31.01
C CYS A 350 3.91 29.51 31.68
N HIS A 351 3.57 30.15 32.80
CA HIS A 351 2.36 29.82 33.57
C HIS A 351 1.06 30.20 32.83
N SER A 352 1.08 31.23 31.99
CA SER A 352 -0.05 31.57 31.11
C SER A 352 -0.31 30.53 30.00
N ARG A 353 0.69 29.69 29.69
CA ARG A 353 0.60 28.62 28.67
C ARG A 353 0.40 27.23 29.29
N MET A 354 0.51 27.12 30.62
CA MET A 354 0.22 25.86 31.31
C MET A 354 -1.28 25.63 31.33
N ARG A 355 -1.71 24.57 30.65
CA ARG A 355 -3.06 24.06 30.76
C ARG A 355 -3.19 23.28 32.07
N PRO A 356 -4.15 23.62 32.95
CA PRO A 356 -4.45 22.80 34.11
C PRO A 356 -4.70 21.35 33.68
N GLN A 357 -4.35 20.38 34.54
CA GLN A 357 -4.54 18.95 34.24
C GLN A 357 -5.98 18.61 33.80
N SER A 358 -6.97 19.37 34.28
CA SER A 358 -8.36 19.28 33.86
C SER A 358 -8.56 19.40 32.34
N HIS A 359 -7.78 20.26 31.67
CA HIS A 359 -7.83 20.47 30.20
C HIS A 359 -7.21 19.34 29.38
N GLN A 360 -6.52 18.40 30.04
CA GLN A 360 -5.88 17.25 29.40
C GLN A 360 -6.75 15.99 29.51
N LEU A 361 -7.88 16.07 30.21
CA LEU A 361 -8.79 14.93 30.39
C LEU A 361 -9.57 14.63 29.09
N PRO A 362 -9.70 13.35 28.70
CA PRO A 362 -10.52 12.96 27.56
C PRO A 362 -11.98 13.43 27.73
N GLY A 363 -12.53 14.08 26.71
CA GLY A 363 -13.89 14.64 26.76
C GLY A 363 -14.01 15.96 27.51
N TRP A 364 -12.90 16.70 27.71
CA TRP A 364 -12.90 18.02 28.35
C TRP A 364 -14.00 18.95 27.80
N PRO A 365 -14.03 19.36 26.52
CA PRO A 365 -15.06 20.30 26.05
C PRO A 365 -16.48 19.72 26.03
N GLN A 366 -16.65 18.39 25.91
CA GLN A 366 -17.96 17.77 25.69
C GLN A 366 -18.67 17.27 26.95
N LYS A 367 -17.93 16.92 28.01
CA LYS A 367 -18.49 16.29 29.22
C LYS A 367 -18.04 16.94 30.52
N LEU A 368 -16.79 17.39 30.59
CA LEU A 368 -16.18 17.82 31.85
C LEU A 368 -16.15 19.35 32.01
N HIS A 369 -16.02 20.10 30.92
CA HIS A 369 -15.90 21.56 30.97
C HIS A 369 -17.12 22.21 31.63
N GLY A 370 -18.33 21.78 31.28
CA GLY A 370 -19.56 22.31 31.86
C GLY A 370 -19.69 22.05 33.36
N THR A 371 -19.33 20.84 33.82
CA THR A 371 -19.41 20.47 35.25
C THR A 371 -18.38 21.23 36.09
N TYR A 372 -17.13 21.32 35.62
CA TYR A 372 -16.08 22.09 36.29
C TYR A 372 -16.38 23.60 36.29
N SER A 373 -16.98 24.13 35.21
CA SER A 373 -17.39 25.54 35.15
C SER A 373 -18.49 25.89 36.15
N LEU A 374 -19.39 24.95 36.47
CA LEU A 374 -20.43 25.14 37.48
C LEU A 374 -19.86 25.10 38.91
N GLN A 375 -18.76 24.39 39.13
CA GLN A 375 -18.13 24.22 40.44
C GLN A 375 -17.12 25.33 40.81
N GLY A 376 -16.51 26.01 39.83
CA GLY A 376 -15.36 26.88 40.12
C GLY A 376 -15.06 27.96 39.08
N LYS A 377 -16.07 28.65 38.54
CA LYS A 377 -15.94 29.67 37.47
C LYS A 377 -14.82 30.69 37.68
N GLN A 378 -14.58 31.13 38.92
CA GLN A 378 -13.54 32.11 39.26
C GLN A 378 -12.11 31.60 39.03
N GLN A 379 -11.87 30.30 39.19
CA GLN A 379 -10.55 29.70 38.98
C GLN A 379 -10.17 29.67 37.49
N CYS A 380 -11.16 29.64 36.61
CA CYS A 380 -10.96 29.72 35.17
C CYS A 380 -10.56 31.14 34.73
N SER A 381 -11.08 32.18 35.42
CA SER A 381 -10.80 33.58 35.15
C SER A 381 -9.34 33.98 35.39
N THR A 382 -8.60 33.17 36.16
CA THR A 382 -7.15 33.34 36.38
C THR A 382 -6.34 33.30 35.08
N CYS A 383 -6.82 32.55 34.09
CA CYS A 383 -6.15 32.41 32.78
C CYS A 383 -7.02 32.85 31.60
N HIS A 384 -8.35 32.88 31.75
CA HIS A 384 -9.29 33.19 30.67
C HIS A 384 -10.07 34.46 30.93
N ALA A 385 -10.03 35.41 29.99
CA ALA A 385 -10.92 36.57 30.02
C ALA A 385 -12.39 36.16 29.79
N ALA A 386 -13.35 36.92 30.30
CA ALA A 386 -14.78 36.63 30.12
C ALA A 386 -15.20 36.50 28.64
N SER A 387 -14.54 37.25 27.74
CA SER A 387 -14.73 37.18 26.29
C SER A 387 -14.37 35.82 25.68
N TYR A 388 -13.47 35.06 26.33
CA TYR A 388 -13.14 33.68 25.91
C TYR A 388 -14.37 32.77 25.97
N CYS A 389 -15.18 32.91 27.03
CA CYS A 389 -16.38 32.12 27.24
C CYS A 389 -17.45 32.45 26.17
N SER A 390 -17.69 33.73 25.90
CA SER A 390 -18.70 34.16 24.92
C SER A 390 -18.32 33.79 23.49
N ASN A 391 -17.03 33.92 23.13
CA ASN A 391 -16.54 33.58 21.78
C ASN A 391 -16.61 32.08 21.49
N CYS A 392 -16.43 31.26 22.53
CA CYS A 392 -16.56 29.81 22.43
C CYS A 392 -18.03 29.37 22.38
N HIS A 393 -18.84 29.78 23.36
CA HIS A 393 -20.21 29.30 23.53
C HIS A 393 -21.18 29.86 22.49
N GLY A 394 -21.12 31.16 22.16
CA GLY A 394 -22.03 31.78 21.19
C GLY A 394 -23.53 31.70 21.52
N LEU A 395 -23.87 31.18 22.70
CA LEU A 395 -25.22 30.99 23.22
C LEU A 395 -25.17 30.99 24.76
N ALA A 396 -26.31 31.24 25.41
CA ALA A 396 -26.37 31.31 26.87
C ALA A 396 -26.12 29.93 27.50
N MET A 397 -25.17 29.89 28.45
CA MET A 397 -24.80 28.67 29.18
C MET A 397 -24.94 28.89 30.69
N PRO A 398 -25.56 27.95 31.44
CA PRO A 398 -26.23 26.74 30.95
C PRO A 398 -27.42 27.06 30.01
N HIS A 399 -27.78 26.13 29.12
CA HIS A 399 -28.94 26.32 28.23
C HIS A 399 -30.18 26.69 29.06
N PRO A 400 -31.04 27.62 28.57
CA PRO A 400 -32.22 28.04 29.30
C PRO A 400 -33.23 26.88 29.48
N ALA A 401 -34.10 27.01 30.47
CA ALA A 401 -35.19 26.05 30.68
C ALA A 401 -36.06 25.93 29.41
N GLY A 402 -36.47 24.70 29.06
CA GLY A 402 -37.28 24.44 27.86
C GLY A 402 -36.52 24.43 26.53
N TRP A 403 -35.18 24.52 26.53
CA TRP A 403 -34.33 24.55 25.32
C TRP A 403 -34.66 23.45 24.30
N LEU A 404 -35.00 22.24 24.73
CA LEU A 404 -35.33 21.14 23.82
C LEU A 404 -36.51 21.44 22.88
N HIS A 405 -37.42 22.34 23.25
CA HIS A 405 -38.55 22.74 22.40
C HIS A 405 -38.24 23.93 21.49
N THR A 406 -37.21 24.71 21.81
CA THR A 406 -36.86 25.97 21.12
C THR A 406 -35.53 25.91 20.37
N HIS A 407 -34.77 24.82 20.51
CA HIS A 407 -33.45 24.66 19.90
C HIS A 407 -33.48 24.60 18.37
N ALA A 408 -34.64 24.47 17.71
CA ALA A 408 -34.75 24.31 16.26
C ALA A 408 -34.12 25.46 15.45
N VAL A 409 -34.26 26.71 15.92
CA VAL A 409 -33.67 27.87 15.23
C VAL A 409 -32.15 27.95 15.46
N PRO A 410 -31.64 27.88 16.71
CA PRO A 410 -30.20 27.78 16.96
C PRO A 410 -29.52 26.56 16.33
N ALA A 411 -30.20 25.42 16.25
CA ALA A 411 -29.69 24.17 15.68
C ALA A 411 -29.43 24.22 14.17
N LYS A 412 -29.89 25.27 13.48
CA LYS A 412 -29.47 25.54 12.10
C LYS A 412 -27.96 25.76 12.01
N ASN A 413 -27.33 26.35 13.03
CA ASN A 413 -25.89 26.47 13.12
C ASN A 413 -25.26 25.21 13.76
N ARG A 414 -25.31 24.10 13.02
CA ARG A 414 -24.77 22.80 13.48
C ARG A 414 -23.29 22.88 13.88
N ALA A 415 -22.52 23.76 13.24
CA ALA A 415 -21.11 23.97 13.55
C ALA A 415 -20.90 24.55 14.96
N LEU A 416 -21.80 25.42 15.44
CA LEU A 416 -21.77 25.93 16.81
C LEU A 416 -22.04 24.81 17.83
N CYS A 417 -23.03 23.96 17.56
CA CYS A 417 -23.40 22.84 18.43
C CYS A 417 -22.30 21.76 18.48
N ALA A 418 -21.65 21.49 17.34
CA ALA A 418 -20.58 20.50 17.21
C ALA A 418 -19.32 20.82 18.01
N ARG A 419 -19.19 22.07 18.52
CA ARG A 419 -18.09 22.46 19.41
C ARG A 419 -18.12 21.71 20.74
N CYS A 420 -19.32 21.37 21.22
CA CYS A 420 -19.54 20.71 22.51
C CYS A 420 -20.26 19.36 22.39
N HIS A 421 -21.14 19.18 21.40
CA HIS A 421 -21.90 17.95 21.23
C HIS A 421 -21.36 17.12 20.06
N ALA A 422 -21.19 15.82 20.28
CA ALA A 422 -20.90 14.90 19.18
C ALA A 422 -22.16 14.67 18.31
N GLN A 423 -21.99 14.30 17.05
CA GLN A 423 -23.12 13.99 16.15
C GLN A 423 -24.06 12.91 16.73
N SER A 424 -23.51 11.97 17.52
CA SER A 424 -24.29 10.97 18.25
C SER A 424 -25.35 11.58 19.18
N PHE A 425 -25.10 12.76 19.75
CA PHE A 425 -26.07 13.48 20.58
C PHE A 425 -27.30 13.89 19.76
N CYS A 426 -27.10 14.46 18.58
CA CYS A 426 -28.19 14.75 17.66
C CYS A 426 -28.90 13.46 17.25
N ASN A 427 -28.14 12.39 17.02
CA ASN A 427 -28.68 11.10 16.55
C ASN A 427 -29.57 10.40 17.58
N THR A 428 -29.39 10.65 18.88
CA THR A 428 -30.27 10.12 19.93
C THR A 428 -31.73 10.53 19.72
N CYS A 429 -31.97 11.70 19.11
CA CYS A 429 -33.31 12.17 18.76
C CYS A 429 -33.59 12.19 17.23
N HIS A 430 -32.56 12.42 16.40
CA HIS A 430 -32.65 12.60 14.94
C HIS A 430 -32.06 11.46 14.10
N GLY A 431 -31.48 10.41 14.69
CA GLY A 431 -30.69 9.38 13.99
C GLY A 431 -31.35 8.00 13.91
N GLY A 432 -32.59 7.87 14.37
CA GLY A 432 -33.40 6.64 14.26
C GLY A 432 -34.54 6.76 13.25
N PRO A 433 -35.36 5.72 13.05
CA PRO A 433 -36.51 5.70 12.13
C PRO A 433 -37.58 6.79 12.39
N ASN A 434 -37.40 7.61 13.43
CA ASN A 434 -38.28 8.71 13.82
C ASN A 434 -38.20 9.95 12.89
N MET A 435 -37.70 9.83 11.67
CA MET A 435 -37.91 10.86 10.62
C MET A 435 -39.22 10.65 9.86
N MET A 436 -39.80 9.46 9.91
CA MET A 436 -41.15 9.17 9.44
C MET A 436 -41.84 8.31 10.49
N PRO A 437 -43.07 8.64 10.92
CA PRO A 437 -43.83 7.73 11.78
C PRO A 437 -43.80 6.31 11.21
N PRO A 438 -43.72 5.24 12.04
CA PRO A 438 -43.72 3.84 11.59
C PRO A 438 -44.83 3.50 10.60
N ASP A 439 -45.90 4.29 10.58
CA ASP A 439 -47.00 4.18 9.63
C ASP A 439 -46.62 4.49 8.16
N HIS A 440 -45.49 5.16 7.89
CA HIS A 440 -45.07 5.60 6.55
C HIS A 440 -44.42 4.50 5.68
N VAL A 441 -44.29 3.26 6.18
CA VAL A 441 -43.74 2.14 5.40
C VAL A 441 -44.85 1.19 4.93
N ASN A 442 -44.66 0.59 3.75
CA ASN A 442 -45.49 -0.44 3.09
C ASN A 442 -47.03 -0.28 3.20
N ASN A 443 -47.67 0.04 2.06
CA ASN A 443 -49.13 0.27 1.93
C ASN A 443 -49.68 1.56 2.56
N TRP A 444 -48.82 2.56 2.83
CA TRP A 444 -49.20 3.90 3.30
C TRP A 444 -50.37 4.50 2.51
N ARG A 445 -50.31 4.43 1.17
CA ARG A 445 -51.38 4.95 0.28
C ARG A 445 -52.77 4.41 0.62
N VAL A 446 -52.87 3.18 1.11
CA VAL A 446 -54.15 2.52 1.44
C VAL A 446 -54.53 2.74 2.91
N ARG A 447 -53.56 2.88 3.82
CA ARG A 447 -53.80 2.90 5.28
C ARG A 447 -53.82 4.30 5.90
N HIS A 448 -53.18 5.29 5.28
CA HIS A 448 -53.03 6.63 5.86
C HIS A 448 -54.37 7.33 6.08
N GLY A 449 -55.40 7.07 5.27
CA GLY A 449 -56.71 7.69 5.41
C GLY A 449 -57.36 7.40 6.78
N ARG A 450 -57.29 6.15 7.26
CA ARG A 450 -57.85 5.78 8.57
C ARG A 450 -57.12 6.45 9.74
N LEU A 451 -55.80 6.59 9.63
CA LEU A 451 -54.97 7.27 10.63
C LEU A 451 -55.18 8.79 10.58
N ALA A 452 -55.34 9.37 9.40
CA ALA A 452 -55.61 10.79 9.22
C ALA A 452 -56.99 11.19 9.79
N LEU A 453 -57.99 10.31 9.77
CA LEU A 453 -59.31 10.58 10.36
C LEU A 453 -59.28 10.63 11.88
N THR A 454 -58.42 9.85 12.52
CA THR A 454 -58.39 9.71 13.98
C THR A 454 -57.25 10.48 14.65
N GLN A 455 -56.16 10.76 13.92
CA GLN A 455 -54.91 11.30 14.47
C GLN A 455 -54.29 12.40 13.58
N ARG A 456 -55.11 13.21 12.90
CA ARG A 456 -54.67 14.26 11.95
C ARG A 456 -53.61 15.21 12.52
N ALA A 457 -53.81 15.67 13.76
CA ALA A 457 -52.91 16.64 14.40
C ALA A 457 -51.47 16.11 14.52
N ARG A 458 -51.30 14.80 14.68
CA ARG A 458 -49.99 14.13 14.77
C ARG A 458 -49.21 14.24 13.46
N CYS A 459 -49.90 14.23 12.33
CA CYS A 459 -49.29 14.38 11.01
C CYS A 459 -48.89 15.83 10.74
N LEU A 460 -49.71 16.79 11.20
CA LEU A 460 -49.47 18.22 10.99
C LEU A 460 -48.28 18.78 11.79
N THR A 461 -47.75 18.02 12.75
CA THR A 461 -46.48 18.33 13.43
C THR A 461 -45.30 18.35 12.46
N CYS A 462 -45.38 17.60 11.36
CA CYS A 462 -44.32 17.50 10.36
C CYS A 462 -44.77 17.89 8.93
N HIS A 463 -46.07 17.79 8.63
CA HIS A 463 -46.64 18.07 7.31
C HIS A 463 -47.56 19.29 7.28
N THR A 464 -47.64 19.98 6.16
CA THR A 464 -48.57 21.10 5.97
C THR A 464 -49.83 20.69 5.18
N GLN A 465 -50.94 21.42 5.36
CA GLN A 465 -52.18 21.11 4.62
C GLN A 465 -51.98 21.11 3.10
N ARG A 466 -51.13 22.02 2.59
CA ARG A 466 -50.78 22.12 1.17
C ARG A 466 -50.17 20.81 0.61
N GLU A 467 -49.44 20.06 1.42
CA GLU A 467 -48.85 18.78 1.03
C GLU A 467 -49.90 17.67 0.92
N CYS A 468 -50.96 17.71 1.75
CA CYS A 468 -52.11 16.83 1.60
C CYS A 468 -52.87 17.15 0.30
N ASP A 469 -53.11 18.43 0.05
CA ASP A 469 -53.91 18.90 -1.09
C ASP A 469 -53.24 18.58 -2.43
N ALA A 470 -51.90 18.65 -2.49
CA ALA A 470 -51.12 18.29 -3.68
C ALA A 470 -51.31 16.83 -4.14
N CYS A 471 -51.66 15.93 -3.21
CA CYS A 471 -51.90 14.52 -3.49
C CYS A 471 -53.41 14.23 -3.67
N HIS A 472 -54.26 14.71 -2.75
CA HIS A 472 -55.68 14.37 -2.70
C HIS A 472 -56.52 15.11 -3.74
N GLY A 473 -56.17 16.36 -4.08
CA GLY A 473 -56.86 17.16 -5.11
C GLY A 473 -58.35 17.46 -4.83
N THR A 474 -58.92 16.93 -3.75
CA THR A 474 -60.29 17.13 -3.29
C THR A 474 -60.34 16.97 -1.76
N PRO A 475 -61.28 17.63 -1.04
CA PRO A 475 -61.33 17.60 0.42
C PRO A 475 -61.51 16.18 0.99
N MET A 476 -60.69 15.83 2.00
CA MET A 476 -60.74 14.57 2.74
C MET A 476 -61.09 14.77 4.23
N PRO A 477 -61.97 13.95 4.83
CA PRO A 477 -62.80 12.94 4.17
C PRO A 477 -63.73 13.55 3.13
N HIS A 478 -64.17 12.74 2.14
CA HIS A 478 -65.17 13.19 1.18
C HIS A 478 -66.40 13.77 1.92
N PRO A 479 -66.98 14.88 1.45
CA PRO A 479 -68.12 15.53 2.10
C PRO A 479 -69.33 14.60 2.28
N ALA A 480 -70.18 14.90 3.26
CA ALA A 480 -71.47 14.22 3.41
C ALA A 480 -72.31 14.38 2.12
N GLY A 481 -72.91 13.28 1.64
CA GLY A 481 -73.64 13.29 0.36
C GLY A 481 -72.75 13.27 -0.89
N TRP A 482 -71.46 12.93 -0.74
CA TRP A 482 -70.56 12.82 -1.89
C TRP A 482 -71.05 11.82 -2.94
N LEU A 483 -71.39 10.58 -2.56
CA LEU A 483 -71.83 9.56 -3.52
C LEU A 483 -73.12 9.94 -4.27
N PRO A 484 -74.20 10.41 -3.62
CA PRO A 484 -75.45 10.74 -4.31
C PRO A 484 -75.37 11.97 -5.23
N SER A 485 -74.59 13.00 -4.86
CA SER A 485 -74.74 14.34 -5.48
C SER A 485 -73.43 15.02 -5.90
N GLY A 486 -72.30 14.62 -5.30
CA GLY A 486 -70.99 15.26 -5.52
C GLY A 486 -70.05 14.46 -6.43
N HIS A 487 -70.16 13.13 -6.41
CA HIS A 487 -69.26 12.19 -7.06
C HIS A 487 -69.30 12.34 -8.58
N ALA A 488 -70.50 12.34 -9.18
CA ALA A 488 -70.66 12.42 -10.64
C ALA A 488 -70.10 13.72 -11.25
N LYS A 489 -70.05 14.83 -10.49
CA LYS A 489 -69.56 16.13 -10.97
C LYS A 489 -68.03 16.19 -11.13
N THR A 490 -67.31 15.29 -10.44
CA THR A 490 -65.84 15.28 -10.41
C THR A 490 -65.25 13.96 -10.90
N ALA A 491 -66.05 12.89 -10.96
CA ALA A 491 -65.66 11.59 -11.49
C ALA A 491 -65.53 11.60 -13.03
N SER A 492 -64.47 10.98 -13.54
CA SER A 492 -64.20 10.85 -14.98
C SER A 492 -63.67 9.46 -15.30
N PHE A 493 -64.23 8.73 -16.26
CA PHE A 493 -63.76 7.36 -16.58
C PHE A 493 -62.43 7.31 -17.38
N LYS A 494 -61.76 8.45 -17.58
CA LYS A 494 -60.48 8.48 -18.31
C LYS A 494 -59.33 7.88 -17.46
N PRO A 495 -58.54 6.95 -18.01
CA PRO A 495 -57.33 6.44 -17.36
C PRO A 495 -56.41 7.60 -16.93
N GLY A 496 -56.02 7.63 -15.66
CA GLY A 496 -55.14 8.67 -15.10
C GLY A 496 -55.85 9.83 -14.39
N ASN A 497 -57.18 9.79 -14.23
CA ASN A 497 -57.87 10.75 -13.36
C ASN A 497 -57.35 10.71 -11.90
N MET A 498 -57.64 11.76 -11.11
CA MET A 498 -57.21 11.82 -9.70
C MET A 498 -57.82 10.71 -8.82
N CYS A 499 -58.99 10.20 -9.18
CA CYS A 499 -59.71 9.16 -8.43
C CYS A 499 -58.99 7.81 -8.51
N PHE A 500 -58.37 7.47 -9.64
CA PHE A 500 -57.62 6.23 -9.86
C PHE A 500 -56.30 6.18 -9.08
N ARG A 501 -55.88 7.31 -8.47
CA ARG A 501 -54.74 7.33 -7.55
C ARG A 501 -55.04 6.60 -6.22
N CYS A 502 -56.33 6.45 -5.90
CA CYS A 502 -56.81 5.87 -4.65
C CYS A 502 -57.80 4.71 -4.84
N HIS A 503 -58.65 4.75 -5.88
CA HIS A 503 -59.61 3.70 -6.19
C HIS A 503 -59.13 2.83 -7.36
N GLN A 504 -59.23 1.50 -7.22
CA GLN A 504 -58.96 0.60 -8.34
C GLN A 504 -60.17 0.57 -9.30
N PRO A 505 -59.96 0.57 -10.64
CA PRO A 505 -61.06 0.61 -11.61
C PRO A 505 -62.11 -0.48 -11.40
N GLN A 506 -61.68 -1.69 -11.05
CA GLN A 506 -62.55 -2.84 -10.78
C GLN A 506 -63.60 -2.58 -9.68
N TYR A 507 -63.24 -1.84 -8.63
CA TYR A 507 -64.15 -1.56 -7.52
C TYR A 507 -65.27 -0.59 -7.94
N CYS A 508 -64.94 0.39 -8.78
CA CYS A 508 -65.91 1.36 -9.30
C CYS A 508 -66.98 0.65 -10.17
N TYR A 509 -66.56 -0.23 -11.07
CA TYR A 509 -67.48 -0.96 -11.97
C TYR A 509 -68.29 -2.04 -11.23
N GLN A 510 -67.67 -2.76 -10.29
CA GLN A 510 -68.31 -3.91 -9.65
C GLN A 510 -69.39 -3.50 -8.63
N TYR A 511 -69.20 -2.40 -7.90
CA TYR A 511 -70.05 -2.06 -6.76
C TYR A 511 -70.98 -0.87 -6.98
N CYS A 512 -70.66 0.04 -7.91
CA CYS A 512 -71.40 1.29 -8.07
C CYS A 512 -71.83 1.59 -9.51
N HIS A 513 -71.03 1.22 -10.52
CA HIS A 513 -71.32 1.48 -11.94
C HIS A 513 -71.46 0.18 -12.74
N LYS A 514 -72.24 -0.79 -12.23
CA LYS A 514 -72.58 -1.97 -13.02
C LYS A 514 -73.32 -1.51 -14.29
N PRO A 515 -72.88 -1.90 -15.50
CA PRO A 515 -73.65 -1.60 -16.70
C PRO A 515 -75.04 -2.22 -16.55
N ALA A 516 -76.08 -1.41 -16.79
CA ALA A 516 -77.43 -1.92 -16.93
C ALA A 516 -77.41 -2.89 -18.12
N SER A 517 -77.83 -4.13 -17.88
CA SER A 517 -78.02 -5.16 -18.91
C SER A 517 -79.09 -4.77 -19.90
#